data_AF-E3L7S3-F1
#
_entry.id   AF-E3L7S3-F1
#
_cell.length_a   1.000
_cell.length_b   1.000
_cell.length_c   1.000
_cell.angle_alpha   90.00
_cell.angle_beta   90.00
_cell.angle_gamma   90.00
#
_symmetry.space_group_name_H-M   'P 1'
#
loop_
_entity.id
_entity.type
_entity.pdbx_description
1 polymer ?
#
loop_
_entity_poly.entity_id
_entity_poly.type
_entity_poly.pdbx_seq_one_letter_code
_entity_poly.pdbx_strand_id
1 'polypeptide(L)'
;SRKNGSFWEKAVLESKYVDLFDYHLYGENDLNSYAALHKEVRAHGKTLIIGEHGFYANTAAYNEVYKKFDCAGALIWSLRGHSDKSGFDTHEEGNNIFSYHAPGWQIQTSKAFDTQESSVISATYNASYAILGLEPPPKPVPGTPHPFFVTNGTHPGLSWRGASWADRYEILGTHLQGLSFNVLSDQVQDNVGSGEVFVPLDPHEPTKLLKVQPGKPKPHESHGGWVDRKWCVPGSACWKAIHLFDKAKNDSIADFSTSGRSKKLSKFHINPLAQSSAKPSYQLLPSMFPTSSPTRKRAFEGAWYSVRAINSDGVPGKPSRAVFLKSNWFNWHSNK
;
A
#
# COMPACT_ATOMS: atom_id res chain seq x y z
N SER A 1 12.53 -11.50 30.84
CA SER A 1 11.80 -12.71 31.25
C SER A 1 10.49 -12.26 31.87
N ARG A 2 9.34 -12.77 31.40
CA ARG A 2 8.07 -12.52 32.08
C ARG A 2 8.13 -13.23 33.43
N LYS A 3 7.87 -12.51 34.52
CA LYS A 3 7.95 -13.04 35.90
C LYS A 3 6.83 -14.05 36.20
N ASN A 4 5.71 -13.97 35.49
CA ASN A 4 4.62 -14.94 35.54
C ASN A 4 4.63 -15.73 34.23
N GLY A 5 4.51 -17.06 34.30
CA GLY A 5 4.49 -17.94 33.12
C GLY A 5 3.23 -17.81 32.23
N SER A 6 2.43 -16.76 32.42
CA SER A 6 1.17 -16.48 31.72
C SER A 6 1.29 -15.21 30.88
N PHE A 7 0.57 -15.16 29.75
CA PHE A 7 0.55 -14.02 28.85
C PHE A 7 -0.44 -12.94 29.28
N TRP A 8 -1.44 -13.29 30.10
CA TRP A 8 -2.48 -12.39 30.60
C TRP A 8 -2.68 -12.52 32.10
N GLU A 9 -3.36 -11.57 32.71
CA GLU A 9 -3.73 -11.70 34.12
C GLU A 9 -4.80 -12.79 34.29
N LYS A 10 -4.65 -13.62 35.33
CA LYS A 10 -5.58 -14.73 35.62
C LYS A 10 -7.04 -14.27 35.69
N ALA A 11 -7.29 -13.13 36.33
CA ALA A 11 -8.65 -12.57 36.45
C ALA A 11 -9.28 -12.21 35.09
N VAL A 12 -8.46 -11.84 34.10
CA VAL A 12 -8.93 -11.58 32.73
C VAL A 12 -9.26 -12.88 32.02
N LEU A 13 -8.38 -13.89 32.11
CA LEU A 13 -8.60 -15.24 31.53
C LEU A 13 -9.86 -15.92 32.08
N GLU A 14 -10.15 -15.73 33.37
CA GLU A 14 -11.33 -16.30 34.05
C GLU A 14 -12.60 -15.42 33.93
N SER A 15 -12.49 -14.22 33.36
CA SER A 15 -13.64 -13.31 33.25
C SER A 15 -14.71 -13.86 32.32
N LYS A 16 -15.97 -13.84 32.77
CA LYS A 16 -17.14 -14.17 31.93
C LYS A 16 -17.52 -13.06 30.94
N TYR A 17 -16.84 -11.92 30.99
CA TYR A 17 -17.11 -10.75 30.15
C TYR A 17 -16.03 -10.53 29.07
N VAL A 18 -15.03 -11.41 29.00
CA VAL A 18 -13.94 -11.34 28.02
C VAL A 18 -13.92 -12.65 27.25
N ASP A 19 -14.17 -12.57 25.95
CA ASP A 19 -14.26 -13.76 25.07
C ASP A 19 -13.10 -13.84 24.07
N LEU A 20 -12.56 -12.68 23.68
CA LEU A 20 -11.50 -12.53 22.69
C LEU A 20 -10.23 -12.05 23.36
N PHE A 21 -9.14 -12.78 23.13
CA PHE A 21 -7.79 -12.43 23.54
C PHE A 21 -6.98 -12.11 22.31
N ASP A 22 -6.24 -11.01 22.42
CA ASP A 22 -5.43 -10.48 21.35
C ASP A 22 -3.95 -10.46 21.74
N TYR A 23 -3.09 -10.72 20.76
CA TYR A 23 -1.64 -10.62 20.92
C TYR A 23 -0.96 -10.22 19.61
N HIS A 24 0.11 -9.42 19.71
CA HIS A 24 0.88 -8.95 18.56
C HIS A 24 2.16 -9.77 18.41
N LEU A 25 2.41 -10.29 17.21
CA LEU A 25 3.56 -11.16 16.91
C LEU A 25 4.40 -10.57 15.78
N TYR A 26 5.42 -9.80 16.15
CA TYR A 26 6.28 -9.13 15.17
C TYR A 26 7.62 -9.83 15.00
N GLY A 27 8.03 -9.98 13.75
CA GLY A 27 9.24 -10.71 13.39
C GLY A 27 9.14 -12.21 13.69
N GLU A 28 10.16 -12.94 13.24
CA GLU A 28 10.14 -14.41 13.36
C GLU A 28 10.35 -14.89 14.81
N ASN A 29 11.01 -14.09 15.65
CA ASN A 29 11.25 -14.44 17.05
C ASN A 29 9.96 -14.64 17.84
N ASP A 30 8.99 -13.75 17.66
CA ASP A 30 7.77 -13.72 18.45
C ASP A 30 6.88 -14.93 18.15
N LEU A 31 7.00 -15.51 16.95
CA LEU A 31 6.27 -16.72 16.54
C LEU A 31 6.54 -17.93 17.43
N ASN A 32 7.63 -17.94 18.21
CA ASN A 32 7.89 -18.98 19.21
C ASN A 32 6.87 -18.98 20.35
N SER A 33 6.26 -17.83 20.63
CA SER A 33 5.26 -17.68 21.69
C SER A 33 3.88 -18.20 21.29
N TYR A 34 3.60 -18.34 19.98
CA TYR A 34 2.28 -18.66 19.44
C TYR A 34 1.63 -19.91 20.05
N ALA A 35 2.37 -21.02 20.15
CA ALA A 35 1.80 -22.26 20.66
C ALA A 35 1.41 -22.15 22.15
N ALA A 36 2.21 -21.42 22.94
CA ALA A 36 1.97 -21.25 24.37
C ALA A 36 0.78 -20.31 24.63
N LEU A 37 0.75 -19.15 23.97
CA LEU A 37 -0.37 -18.21 24.08
C LEU A 37 -1.68 -18.85 23.60
N HIS A 38 -1.65 -19.61 22.50
CA HIS A 38 -2.86 -20.23 21.96
C HIS A 38 -3.40 -21.33 22.87
N LYS A 39 -2.49 -22.15 23.43
CA LYS A 39 -2.86 -23.17 24.41
C LYS A 39 -3.47 -22.57 25.68
N GLU A 40 -2.93 -21.46 26.18
CA GLU A 40 -3.45 -20.78 27.36
C GLU A 40 -4.87 -20.27 27.13
N VAL A 41 -5.10 -19.51 26.05
CA VAL A 41 -6.43 -18.97 25.73
C VAL A 41 -7.46 -20.09 25.55
N ARG A 42 -7.10 -21.18 24.84
CA ARG A 42 -7.98 -22.34 24.67
C ARG A 42 -8.30 -23.08 25.97
N ALA A 43 -7.35 -23.16 26.91
CA ALA A 43 -7.57 -23.82 28.20
C ALA A 43 -8.66 -23.13 29.04
N HIS A 44 -8.93 -21.85 28.77
CA HIS A 44 -10.00 -21.08 29.40
C HIS A 44 -11.30 -21.03 28.56
N GLY A 45 -11.40 -21.80 27.47
CA GLY A 45 -12.55 -21.77 26.58
C GLY A 45 -12.73 -20.43 25.85
N LYS A 46 -11.63 -19.69 25.64
CA LYS A 46 -11.61 -18.36 25.03
C LYS A 46 -11.10 -18.42 23.59
N THR A 47 -11.29 -17.34 22.85
CA THR A 47 -10.87 -17.23 21.45
C THR A 47 -9.64 -16.35 21.33
N LEU A 48 -8.64 -16.81 20.58
CA LEU A 48 -7.45 -16.03 20.24
C LEU A 48 -7.61 -15.39 18.86
N ILE A 49 -7.22 -14.12 18.74
CA ILE A 49 -6.85 -13.47 17.48
C ILE A 49 -5.40 -12.98 17.56
N ILE A 50 -4.70 -12.98 16.44
CA ILE A 50 -3.41 -12.26 16.33
C ILE A 50 -3.69 -10.89 15.72
N GLY A 51 -3.86 -9.88 16.55
CA GLY A 51 -4.32 -8.54 16.13
C GLY A 51 -3.28 -7.74 15.39
N GLU A 52 -2.00 -8.10 15.50
CA GLU A 52 -0.96 -7.58 14.63
C GLU A 52 0.09 -8.68 14.39
N HIS A 53 0.53 -8.84 13.15
CA HIS A 53 1.72 -9.62 12.83
C HIS A 53 2.41 -9.06 11.60
N GLY A 54 3.66 -9.48 11.36
CA GLY A 54 4.42 -9.09 10.18
C GLY A 54 5.92 -8.95 10.44
N PHE A 55 6.59 -8.19 9.58
CA PHE A 55 8.01 -7.86 9.67
C PHE A 55 8.94 -9.09 9.56
N TYR A 56 8.50 -10.09 8.80
CA TYR A 56 9.33 -11.28 8.54
C TYR A 56 10.40 -10.95 7.51
N ALA A 57 11.53 -11.68 7.56
CA ALA A 57 12.70 -11.35 6.77
C ALA A 57 12.45 -11.44 5.26
N ASN A 58 11.53 -12.31 4.83
CA ASN A 58 11.15 -12.52 3.45
C ASN A 58 9.68 -12.95 3.31
N THR A 59 9.17 -12.89 2.08
CA THR A 59 7.77 -13.17 1.75
C THR A 59 7.35 -14.63 1.96
N ALA A 60 8.28 -15.60 1.86
CA ALA A 60 7.97 -17.02 2.06
C ALA A 60 7.57 -17.32 3.52
N ALA A 61 8.15 -16.58 4.49
CA ALA A 61 7.79 -16.70 5.90
C ALA A 61 6.31 -16.43 6.16
N TYR A 62 5.67 -15.53 5.41
CA TYR A 62 4.23 -15.22 5.57
C TYR A 62 3.36 -16.46 5.32
N ASN A 63 3.64 -17.21 4.25
CA ASN A 63 2.90 -18.43 3.92
C ASN A 63 3.07 -19.50 5.02
N GLU A 64 4.28 -19.67 5.55
CA GLU A 64 4.52 -20.62 6.64
C GLU A 64 3.85 -20.20 7.96
N VAL A 65 3.83 -18.89 8.24
CA VAL A 65 3.09 -18.34 9.38
C VAL A 65 1.59 -18.60 9.25
N TYR A 66 1.00 -18.34 8.08
CA TYR A 66 -0.43 -18.58 7.88
C TYR A 66 -0.81 -20.06 7.99
N LYS A 67 0.07 -20.99 7.60
CA LYS A 67 -0.15 -22.44 7.85
C LYS A 67 -0.09 -22.81 9.34
N LYS A 68 0.65 -22.05 10.15
CA LYS A 68 0.82 -22.29 11.58
C LYS A 68 -0.31 -21.70 12.42
N PHE A 69 -0.91 -20.59 11.98
CA PHE A 69 -1.99 -19.93 12.70
C PHE A 69 -3.30 -20.73 12.57
N ASP A 70 -3.67 -21.43 13.64
CA ASP A 70 -4.93 -22.16 13.81
C ASP A 70 -5.91 -21.44 14.76
N CYS A 71 -5.71 -20.14 14.98
CA CYS A 71 -6.57 -19.26 15.79
C CYS A 71 -7.73 -18.68 14.97
N ALA A 72 -8.59 -17.85 15.56
CA ALA A 72 -9.78 -17.34 14.86
C ALA A 72 -9.46 -16.37 13.72
N GLY A 73 -8.27 -15.77 13.72
CA GLY A 73 -7.80 -14.91 12.65
C GLY A 73 -6.47 -14.25 12.99
N ALA A 74 -5.91 -13.55 12.01
CA ALA A 74 -4.73 -12.73 12.14
C ALA A 74 -4.84 -11.47 11.27
N LEU A 75 -4.30 -10.35 11.75
CA LEU A 75 -4.32 -9.07 11.06
C LEU A 75 -2.89 -8.64 10.73
N ILE A 76 -2.61 -8.43 9.45
CA ILE A 76 -1.29 -7.96 9.03
C ILE A 76 -1.10 -6.48 9.35
N TRP A 77 0.06 -6.15 9.92
CA TRP A 77 0.42 -4.78 10.20
C TRP A 77 1.39 -4.21 9.13
N SER A 78 1.14 -3.06 8.52
CA SER A 78 -0.11 -2.27 8.53
C SER A 78 -0.55 -1.90 7.12
N LEU A 79 -1.85 -1.85 6.91
CA LEU A 79 -2.44 -1.34 5.66
C LEU A 79 -2.70 0.16 5.76
N ARG A 80 -2.38 0.93 4.72
CA ARG A 80 -2.77 2.34 4.60
C ARG A 80 -3.64 2.58 3.38
N GLY A 81 -4.56 3.54 3.53
CA GLY A 81 -5.50 3.90 2.48
C GLY A 81 -4.94 4.88 1.47
N HIS A 82 -5.69 5.07 0.39
CA HIS A 82 -5.46 6.18 -0.52
C HIS A 82 -5.62 7.51 0.21
N SER A 83 -4.76 8.47 -0.12
CA SER A 83 -4.83 9.81 0.42
C SER A 83 -5.93 10.62 -0.26
N ASP A 84 -6.51 11.58 0.47
CA ASP A 84 -7.49 12.52 -0.08
C ASP A 84 -6.90 13.45 -1.16
N LYS A 85 -5.56 13.56 -1.18
CA LYS A 85 -4.74 14.30 -2.13
C LYS A 85 -4.26 13.51 -3.35
N SER A 86 -4.66 12.25 -3.52
CA SER A 86 -4.10 11.23 -4.44
C SER A 86 -2.93 10.42 -3.88
N GLY A 87 -2.61 9.29 -4.52
CA GLY A 87 -1.61 8.33 -4.05
C GLY A 87 -2.03 7.71 -2.72
N PHE A 88 -1.05 7.34 -1.90
CA PHE A 88 -1.30 6.70 -0.60
C PHE A 88 -0.72 7.47 0.58
N ASP A 89 -1.40 7.36 1.72
CA ASP A 89 -0.77 7.65 2.99
C ASP A 89 0.24 6.53 3.29
N THR A 90 1.39 6.88 3.84
CA THR A 90 2.50 5.96 4.08
C THR A 90 2.98 6.06 5.52
N HIS A 91 3.51 4.95 6.03
CA HIS A 91 4.15 4.90 7.34
C HIS A 91 5.43 4.06 7.27
N GLU A 92 6.43 4.42 8.08
CA GLU A 92 7.71 3.70 8.17
C GLU A 92 7.89 3.18 9.60
N GLU A 93 8.20 1.89 9.73
CA GLU A 93 8.44 1.19 11.00
C GLU A 93 9.94 1.04 11.29
N GLY A 94 10.79 1.58 10.39
CA GLY A 94 12.23 1.38 10.36
C GLY A 94 12.64 0.06 9.72
N ASN A 95 13.95 -0.18 9.59
CA ASN A 95 14.50 -1.41 8.97
C ASN A 95 13.94 -1.72 7.57
N ASN A 96 13.68 -0.67 6.77
CA ASN A 96 13.07 -0.73 5.44
C ASN A 96 11.64 -1.28 5.40
N ILE A 97 10.97 -1.36 6.54
CA ILE A 97 9.58 -1.80 6.64
C ILE A 97 8.68 -0.59 6.49
N PHE A 98 7.78 -0.67 5.53
CA PHE A 98 6.79 0.36 5.29
C PHE A 98 5.38 -0.23 5.38
N SER A 99 4.39 0.64 5.54
CA SER A 99 2.99 0.24 5.41
C SER A 99 2.72 -0.39 4.04
N TYR A 100 1.86 -1.38 4.01
CA TYR A 100 1.34 -2.02 2.81
C TYR A 100 0.13 -1.27 2.24
N HIS A 101 -0.15 -1.52 0.96
CA HIS A 101 -1.27 -0.97 0.23
C HIS A 101 -1.92 -2.07 -0.61
N ALA A 102 -3.25 -2.07 -0.76
CA ALA A 102 -3.95 -3.06 -1.55
C ALA A 102 -4.23 -2.53 -2.97
N PRO A 103 -3.85 -3.24 -4.04
CA PRO A 103 -3.40 -4.63 -4.08
C PRO A 103 -1.90 -4.85 -3.83
N GLY A 104 -1.12 -3.78 -3.89
CA GLY A 104 0.33 -3.76 -3.75
C GLY A 104 1.05 -4.10 -5.05
N TRP A 105 2.23 -3.52 -5.26
CA TRP A 105 2.94 -3.57 -6.53
C TRP A 105 4.26 -4.34 -6.46
N GLN A 106 4.57 -5.10 -7.52
CA GLN A 106 5.86 -5.78 -7.65
C GLN A 106 6.98 -4.78 -7.94
N ILE A 107 6.68 -3.76 -8.74
CA ILE A 107 7.61 -2.70 -9.08
C ILE A 107 7.24 -1.48 -8.26
N GLN A 108 8.01 -1.22 -7.21
CA GLN A 108 7.83 -0.04 -6.38
C GLN A 108 8.61 1.13 -6.94
N THR A 109 7.99 2.31 -6.97
CA THR A 109 8.66 3.54 -7.44
C THR A 109 8.85 4.58 -6.34
N SER A 110 8.07 4.48 -5.25
CA SER A 110 8.20 5.35 -4.09
C SER A 110 9.17 4.78 -3.06
N LYS A 111 9.98 5.66 -2.45
CA LYS A 111 10.85 5.27 -1.33
C LYS A 111 10.06 4.80 -0.10
N ALA A 112 8.85 5.32 0.08
CA ALA A 112 8.01 5.08 1.24
C ALA A 112 7.08 3.86 1.09
N PHE A 113 7.35 2.99 0.11
CA PHE A 113 6.58 1.78 -0.17
C PHE A 113 7.44 0.55 0.09
N ASP A 114 6.81 -0.51 0.56
CA ASP A 114 7.47 -1.74 0.97
C ASP A 114 7.72 -2.64 -0.25
N THR A 115 8.95 -3.10 -0.43
CA THR A 115 9.31 -3.90 -1.62
C THR A 115 8.71 -5.30 -1.62
N GLN A 116 8.12 -5.73 -0.50
CA GLN A 116 7.48 -7.02 -0.34
C GLN A 116 5.95 -6.95 -0.42
N GLU A 117 5.36 -5.74 -0.49
CA GLU A 117 3.91 -5.53 -0.26
C GLU A 117 3.00 -6.37 -1.15
N SER A 118 3.31 -6.49 -2.45
CA SER A 118 2.44 -7.23 -3.39
C SER A 118 2.33 -8.71 -3.01
N SER A 119 3.45 -9.28 -2.56
CA SER A 119 3.49 -10.67 -2.09
C SER A 119 2.81 -10.82 -0.73
N VAL A 120 3.02 -9.87 0.19
CA VAL A 120 2.40 -9.90 1.53
C VAL A 120 0.88 -9.75 1.44
N ILE A 121 0.38 -8.80 0.65
CA ILE A 121 -1.06 -8.58 0.44
C ILE A 121 -1.69 -9.79 -0.24
N SER A 122 -1.02 -10.37 -1.24
CA SER A 122 -1.50 -11.59 -1.91
C SER A 122 -1.55 -12.79 -0.96
N ALA A 123 -0.50 -13.01 -0.15
CA ALA A 123 -0.47 -14.08 0.84
C ALA A 123 -1.57 -13.90 1.90
N THR A 124 -1.73 -12.68 2.42
CA THR A 124 -2.79 -12.32 3.38
C THR A 124 -4.17 -12.59 2.79
N TYR A 125 -4.42 -12.15 1.56
CA TYR A 125 -5.70 -12.36 0.88
C TYR A 125 -5.99 -13.86 0.69
N ASN A 126 -5.02 -14.65 0.28
CA ASN A 126 -5.24 -16.09 0.09
C ASN A 126 -5.50 -16.79 1.43
N ALA A 127 -4.75 -16.43 2.47
CA ALA A 127 -4.90 -17.00 3.81
C ALA A 127 -6.29 -16.71 4.43
N SER A 128 -6.89 -15.55 4.15
CA SER A 128 -8.21 -15.19 4.69
C SER A 128 -9.37 -16.05 4.16
N TYR A 129 -9.22 -16.67 2.99
CA TYR A 129 -10.17 -17.67 2.49
C TYR A 129 -9.76 -19.09 2.90
N ALA A 130 -8.46 -19.40 2.89
CA ALA A 130 -7.95 -20.72 3.24
C ALA A 130 -8.33 -21.12 4.68
N ILE A 131 -8.33 -20.18 5.63
CA ILE A 131 -8.77 -20.43 7.01
C ILE A 131 -10.23 -20.87 7.12
N LEU A 132 -11.06 -20.52 6.13
CA LEU A 132 -12.46 -20.93 6.02
C LEU A 132 -12.65 -22.20 5.17
N GLY A 133 -11.56 -22.79 4.67
CA GLY A 133 -11.62 -23.90 3.70
C GLY A 133 -12.16 -23.48 2.34
N LEU A 134 -12.02 -22.20 1.97
CA LEU A 134 -12.49 -21.63 0.71
C LEU A 134 -11.32 -21.34 -0.24
N GLU A 135 -11.60 -21.46 -1.53
CA GLU A 135 -10.71 -20.93 -2.56
C GLU A 135 -10.87 -19.40 -2.67
N PRO A 136 -9.77 -18.64 -2.79
CA PRO A 136 -9.85 -17.20 -2.97
C PRO A 136 -10.57 -16.84 -4.28
N PRO A 137 -11.59 -15.96 -4.25
CA PRO A 137 -12.21 -15.46 -5.47
C PRO A 137 -11.24 -14.54 -6.23
N PRO A 138 -11.59 -14.16 -7.48
CA PRO A 138 -10.90 -13.08 -8.18
C PRO A 138 -10.82 -11.82 -7.33
N LYS A 139 -9.80 -11.00 -7.57
CA LYS A 139 -9.58 -9.78 -6.81
C LYS A 139 -10.79 -8.84 -6.96
N PRO A 140 -11.17 -8.11 -5.88
CA PRO A 140 -12.30 -7.20 -5.93
C PRO A 140 -12.24 -6.24 -7.11
N VAL A 141 -13.39 -6.01 -7.73
CA VAL A 141 -13.54 -4.98 -8.77
C VAL A 141 -13.38 -3.61 -8.10
N PRO A 142 -12.48 -2.73 -8.59
CA PRO A 142 -12.23 -1.46 -7.91
C PRO A 142 -13.46 -0.54 -7.97
N GLY A 143 -13.61 0.27 -6.92
CA GLY A 143 -14.59 1.35 -6.90
C GLY A 143 -14.31 2.44 -7.93
N THR A 144 -15.19 3.44 -7.99
CA THR A 144 -15.04 4.57 -8.90
C THR A 144 -14.07 5.62 -8.33
N PRO A 145 -12.97 5.95 -9.03
CA PRO A 145 -12.03 6.99 -8.59
C PRO A 145 -12.66 8.39 -8.62
N HIS A 146 -12.09 9.34 -7.87
CA HIS A 146 -12.56 10.73 -7.86
C HIS A 146 -11.52 11.67 -8.49
N PRO A 147 -11.65 12.01 -9.79
CA PRO A 147 -10.68 12.86 -10.48
C PRO A 147 -10.82 14.33 -10.11
N PHE A 148 -9.69 15.04 -10.11
CA PHE A 148 -9.59 16.49 -9.96
C PHE A 148 -8.35 16.99 -10.70
N PHE A 149 -8.29 18.30 -10.95
CA PHE A 149 -7.15 18.91 -11.63
C PHE A 149 -6.21 19.57 -10.65
N VAL A 150 -4.92 19.46 -10.93
CA VAL A 150 -3.85 20.14 -10.23
C VAL A 150 -2.93 20.84 -11.23
N THR A 151 -2.03 21.70 -10.78
CA THR A 151 -1.00 22.29 -11.63
C THR A 151 0.36 22.29 -10.94
N ASN A 152 1.42 22.14 -11.72
CA ASN A 152 2.80 22.36 -11.29
C ASN A 152 3.28 23.80 -11.59
N GLY A 153 2.36 24.71 -11.94
CA GLY A 153 2.63 26.10 -12.34
C GLY A 153 2.83 26.29 -13.84
N THR A 154 3.22 25.26 -14.59
CA THR A 154 3.48 25.34 -16.04
C THR A 154 2.48 24.54 -16.86
N HIS A 155 1.95 23.44 -16.32
CA HIS A 155 1.02 22.55 -16.98
C HIS A 155 -0.15 22.19 -16.05
N PRO A 156 -1.35 21.96 -16.58
CA PRO A 156 -2.41 21.31 -15.83
C PRO A 156 -2.15 19.80 -15.82
N GLY A 157 -2.54 19.14 -14.74
CA GLY A 157 -2.48 17.70 -14.61
C GLY A 157 -3.76 17.14 -14.04
N LEU A 158 -4.07 15.91 -14.43
CA LEU A 158 -5.09 15.09 -13.83
C LEU A 158 -4.51 14.35 -12.63
N SER A 159 -5.25 14.39 -11.54
CA SER A 159 -5.00 13.61 -10.33
C SER A 159 -6.33 13.03 -9.85
N TRP A 160 -6.31 12.09 -8.91
CA TRP A 160 -7.53 11.46 -8.41
C TRP A 160 -7.34 10.86 -7.03
N ARG A 161 -8.45 10.75 -6.27
CA ARG A 161 -8.51 9.81 -5.15
C ARG A 161 -8.67 8.42 -5.71
N GLY A 162 -7.75 7.53 -5.36
CA GLY A 162 -7.73 6.17 -5.86
C GLY A 162 -8.83 5.29 -5.29
N ALA A 163 -8.88 4.05 -5.77
CA ALA A 163 -9.89 3.06 -5.43
C ALA A 163 -9.21 1.81 -4.86
N SER A 164 -9.73 1.27 -3.75
CA SER A 164 -9.22 0.01 -3.20
C SER A 164 -9.16 -1.09 -4.25
N TRP A 165 -8.07 -1.87 -4.25
CA TRP A 165 -7.79 -2.93 -5.23
C TRP A 165 -7.50 -2.46 -6.67
N ALA A 166 -7.39 -1.15 -6.93
CA ALA A 166 -6.85 -0.67 -8.19
C ALA A 166 -5.36 -0.98 -8.30
N ASP A 167 -4.97 -1.76 -9.31
CA ASP A 167 -3.58 -2.01 -9.68
C ASP A 167 -3.07 -0.90 -10.60
N ARG A 168 -3.92 -0.45 -11.51
CA ARG A 168 -3.64 0.63 -12.46
C ARG A 168 -4.93 1.33 -12.87
N TYR A 169 -4.77 2.40 -13.63
CA TYR A 169 -5.84 3.28 -14.07
C TYR A 169 -5.75 3.55 -15.56
N GLU A 170 -6.91 3.60 -16.17
CA GLU A 170 -7.09 4.21 -17.47
C GLU A 170 -7.41 5.68 -17.34
N ILE A 171 -6.81 6.47 -18.22
CA ILE A 171 -7.08 7.88 -18.41
C ILE A 171 -7.90 8.02 -19.70
N LEU A 172 -9.08 8.62 -19.57
CA LEU A 172 -10.04 8.75 -20.65
C LEU A 172 -10.16 10.23 -21.03
N GLY A 173 -10.22 10.55 -22.32
CA GLY A 173 -10.36 11.93 -22.81
C GLY A 173 -11.29 12.09 -24.01
N THR A 174 -11.95 13.24 -24.09
CA THR A 174 -12.80 13.66 -25.23
C THR A 174 -13.04 15.17 -25.26
N HIS A 175 -13.36 15.71 -26.43
CA HIS A 175 -13.83 17.11 -26.58
C HIS A 175 -15.28 17.31 -26.13
N LEU A 176 -16.11 16.26 -26.21
CA LEU A 176 -17.56 16.38 -26.03
C LEU A 176 -18.06 15.39 -24.98
N GLN A 177 -18.73 15.92 -23.95
CA GLN A 177 -19.32 15.11 -22.90
C GLN A 177 -20.36 14.14 -23.47
N GLY A 178 -20.30 12.87 -23.09
CA GLY A 178 -21.29 11.86 -23.48
C GLY A 178 -21.07 11.22 -24.86
N LEU A 179 -20.00 11.59 -25.58
CA LEU A 179 -19.51 10.80 -26.72
C LEU A 179 -18.56 9.69 -26.25
N SER A 180 -18.14 8.82 -27.18
CA SER A 180 -17.13 7.79 -26.95
C SER A 180 -15.80 8.43 -26.51
N PHE A 181 -15.45 8.25 -25.24
CA PHE A 181 -14.14 8.62 -24.70
C PHE A 181 -13.04 7.81 -25.37
N ASN A 182 -11.89 8.44 -25.62
CA ASN A 182 -10.69 7.75 -26.04
C ASN A 182 -9.89 7.34 -24.82
N VAL A 183 -9.33 6.12 -24.84
CA VAL A 183 -8.34 5.70 -23.85
C VAL A 183 -7.02 6.37 -24.21
N LEU A 184 -6.56 7.28 -23.35
CA LEU A 184 -5.31 8.00 -23.52
C LEU A 184 -4.13 7.21 -22.95
N SER A 185 -4.36 6.45 -21.89
CA SER A 185 -3.42 5.52 -21.28
C SER A 185 -4.22 4.51 -20.45
N ASP A 186 -3.69 3.29 -20.28
CA ASP A 186 -4.29 2.19 -19.51
C ASP A 186 -3.31 1.58 -18.48
N GLN A 187 -2.14 2.21 -18.30
CA GLN A 187 -1.03 1.69 -17.47
C GLN A 187 -0.63 2.64 -16.34
N VAL A 188 -1.48 3.60 -15.97
CA VAL A 188 -1.10 4.59 -14.95
C VAL A 188 -1.27 4.00 -13.56
N GLN A 189 -0.22 4.00 -12.74
CA GLN A 189 -0.27 3.56 -11.35
C GLN A 189 -0.33 4.77 -10.41
N ASP A 190 -0.83 4.55 -9.19
CA ASP A 190 -0.82 5.52 -8.10
C ASP A 190 -0.02 5.03 -6.89
N ASN A 191 0.95 4.11 -7.11
CA ASN A 191 1.92 3.61 -6.14
C ASN A 191 2.99 4.66 -5.76
N VAL A 192 2.51 5.85 -5.42
CA VAL A 192 3.26 7.03 -5.05
C VAL A 192 2.72 7.60 -3.74
N GLY A 193 3.49 8.48 -3.11
CA GLY A 193 3.07 9.10 -1.86
C GLY A 193 1.86 10.02 -2.03
N SER A 194 1.26 10.38 -0.89
CA SER A 194 0.18 11.36 -0.81
C SER A 194 0.49 12.62 -1.64
N GLY A 195 -0.40 12.93 -2.59
CA GLY A 195 -0.30 14.12 -3.42
C GLY A 195 0.59 14.01 -4.64
N GLU A 196 1.18 12.85 -4.94
CA GLU A 196 2.22 12.73 -5.98
C GLU A 196 1.69 12.25 -7.34
N VAL A 197 0.42 11.87 -7.45
CA VAL A 197 -0.18 11.49 -8.74
C VAL A 197 -0.40 12.74 -9.59
N PHE A 198 0.32 12.81 -10.71
CA PHE A 198 0.21 13.88 -11.69
C PHE A 198 0.34 13.34 -13.11
N VAL A 199 -0.78 13.32 -13.84
CA VAL A 199 -0.79 13.00 -15.26
C VAL A 199 -0.89 14.30 -16.05
N PRO A 200 0.17 14.76 -16.72
CA PRO A 200 0.13 16.00 -17.49
C PRO A 200 -0.91 15.91 -18.60
N LEU A 201 -1.71 16.96 -18.76
CA LEU A 201 -2.75 17.03 -19.79
C LEU A 201 -2.50 18.21 -20.74
N ASP A 202 -2.90 18.01 -21.99
CA ASP A 202 -3.07 19.08 -22.96
C ASP A 202 -4.56 19.20 -23.32
N PRO A 203 -5.29 20.23 -22.83
CA PRO A 203 -6.70 20.42 -23.17
C PRO A 203 -6.96 20.71 -24.65
N HIS A 204 -5.93 21.02 -25.45
CA HIS A 204 -6.04 21.19 -26.89
C HIS A 204 -5.95 19.88 -27.66
N GLU A 205 -5.36 18.83 -27.07
CA GLU A 205 -5.18 17.50 -27.67
C GLU A 205 -5.76 16.37 -26.79
N PRO A 206 -7.04 16.42 -26.39
CA PRO A 206 -7.62 15.54 -25.37
C PRO A 206 -7.90 14.10 -25.83
N THR A 207 -7.51 13.76 -27.05
CA THR A 207 -7.61 12.41 -27.62
C THR A 207 -6.23 11.79 -27.87
N LYS A 208 -5.16 12.56 -27.62
CA LYS A 208 -3.79 12.11 -27.83
C LYS A 208 -3.37 11.13 -26.74
N LEU A 209 -2.73 10.05 -27.17
CA LEU A 209 -2.15 9.06 -26.26
C LEU A 209 -1.12 9.72 -25.31
N LEU A 210 -1.26 9.41 -24.04
CA LEU A 210 -0.37 9.87 -22.98
C LEU A 210 0.77 8.87 -22.81
N LYS A 211 2.00 9.35 -22.93
CA LYS A 211 3.20 8.57 -22.59
C LYS A 211 3.51 8.80 -21.12
N VAL A 212 2.99 7.93 -20.26
CA VAL A 212 3.33 7.93 -18.83
C VAL A 212 4.56 7.06 -18.64
N GLN A 213 5.68 7.68 -18.28
CA GLN A 213 6.90 6.93 -17.97
C GLN A 213 6.78 6.35 -16.57
N PRO A 214 7.01 5.05 -16.37
CA PRO A 214 7.06 4.49 -15.03
C PRO A 214 8.21 5.14 -14.25
N GLY A 215 8.01 5.32 -12.94
CA GLY A 215 9.08 5.75 -12.05
C GLY A 215 10.22 4.72 -12.05
N LYS A 216 11.40 5.15 -11.58
CA LYS A 216 12.53 4.23 -11.44
C LYS A 216 12.20 3.16 -10.40
N PRO A 217 12.35 1.86 -10.73
CA PRO A 217 12.14 0.79 -9.77
C PRO A 217 13.06 0.93 -8.56
N LYS A 218 12.49 0.71 -7.38
CA LYS A 218 13.18 0.59 -6.10
C LYS A 218 13.83 -0.79 -6.01
N PRO A 219 15.12 -0.90 -5.62
CA PRO A 219 15.75 -2.19 -5.39
C PRO A 219 15.09 -2.91 -4.22
N HIS A 220 15.16 -4.24 -4.19
CA HIS A 220 14.65 -5.02 -3.06
C HIS A 220 15.32 -4.60 -1.75
N GLU A 221 14.52 -4.45 -0.71
CA GLU A 221 14.97 -4.13 0.64
C GLU A 221 14.50 -5.23 1.60
N SER A 222 15.46 -5.88 2.25
CA SER A 222 15.18 -6.95 3.21
C SER A 222 14.73 -6.38 4.55
N HIS A 223 13.80 -7.08 5.20
CA HIS A 223 13.41 -6.85 6.60
C HIS A 223 14.26 -7.67 7.59
N GLY A 224 15.29 -8.37 7.09
CA GLY A 224 16.16 -9.22 7.89
C GLY A 224 16.73 -8.49 9.11
N GLY A 225 16.90 -9.23 10.21
CA GLY A 225 17.41 -8.69 11.47
C GLY A 225 16.40 -7.90 12.31
N TRP A 226 15.14 -7.75 11.88
CA TRP A 226 14.11 -7.12 12.72
C TRP A 226 13.81 -7.95 13.98
N VAL A 227 13.69 -7.27 15.12
CA VAL A 227 13.40 -7.89 16.43
C VAL A 227 12.49 -6.97 17.22
N ASP A 228 11.41 -7.49 17.79
CA ASP A 228 10.58 -6.73 18.72
C ASP A 228 11.36 -6.56 20.02
N ARG A 229 11.78 -5.33 20.30
CA ARG A 229 12.50 -4.99 21.52
C ARG A 229 11.61 -4.47 22.63
N LYS A 230 10.31 -4.27 22.38
CA LYS A 230 9.35 -3.69 23.33
C LYS A 230 9.35 -4.42 24.66
N TRP A 231 9.48 -5.75 24.62
CA TRP A 231 9.42 -6.61 25.81
C TRP A 231 10.78 -7.20 26.22
N CYS A 232 11.87 -6.83 25.54
CA CYS A 232 13.19 -7.36 25.82
C CYS A 232 13.93 -6.53 26.89
N VAL A 233 14.43 -7.19 27.93
CA VAL A 233 15.40 -6.57 28.86
C VAL A 233 16.74 -6.41 28.13
N PRO A 234 17.41 -5.24 28.20
CA PRO A 234 18.73 -5.03 27.58
C PRO A 234 19.72 -6.18 27.83
N GLY A 235 20.32 -6.72 26.76
CA GLY A 235 21.31 -7.80 26.82
C GLY A 235 20.74 -9.22 26.94
N SER A 236 19.41 -9.40 26.99
CA SER A 236 18.79 -10.73 26.99
C SER A 236 18.83 -11.40 25.60
N ALA A 237 18.65 -12.73 25.56
CA ALA A 237 18.61 -13.51 24.32
C ALA A 237 17.55 -13.02 23.31
N CYS A 238 16.48 -12.37 23.82
CA CYS A 238 15.42 -11.69 23.07
C CYS A 238 15.96 -10.62 22.09
N TRP A 239 17.17 -10.07 22.32
CA TRP A 239 17.81 -9.07 21.45
C TRP A 239 18.42 -9.62 20.17
N LYS A 240 18.53 -10.95 20.03
CA LYS A 240 19.14 -11.59 18.85
C LYS A 240 18.04 -11.97 17.87
N ALA A 241 18.16 -11.55 16.61
CA ALA A 241 17.28 -12.02 15.54
C ALA A 241 17.50 -13.53 15.31
N ILE A 242 16.41 -14.28 15.25
CA ILE A 242 16.35 -15.69 14.88
C ILE A 242 15.52 -15.76 13.62
N HIS A 243 16.08 -16.38 12.58
CA HIS A 243 15.37 -16.66 11.35
C HIS A 243 14.88 -18.11 11.40
N LEU A 244 13.60 -18.28 11.74
CA LEU A 244 12.97 -19.59 11.86
C LEU A 244 12.84 -20.29 10.50
N PHE A 245 12.79 -19.52 9.41
CA PHE A 245 12.51 -20.04 8.08
C PHE A 245 13.74 -20.12 7.15
N ASP A 246 14.95 -19.82 7.64
CA ASP A 246 16.20 -19.92 6.86
C ASP A 246 16.63 -21.38 6.56
N LYS A 247 15.99 -22.38 7.18
CA LYS A 247 16.36 -23.81 7.04
C LYS A 247 15.71 -24.56 5.87
N ALA A 248 14.88 -23.92 5.04
CA ALA A 248 14.10 -24.59 4.00
C ALA A 248 14.60 -24.37 2.55
N LYS A 249 15.83 -23.88 2.33
CA LYS A 249 16.38 -23.60 0.98
C LYS A 249 17.72 -24.26 0.73
N ASN A 250 17.79 -25.59 0.82
CA ASN A 250 18.93 -26.33 0.25
C ASN A 250 18.61 -27.16 -0.98
N ASP A 251 17.40 -27.05 -1.56
CA ASP A 251 17.14 -27.63 -2.88
C ASP A 251 16.46 -26.62 -3.80
N SER A 252 17.18 -26.27 -4.86
CA SER A 252 16.76 -25.53 -6.07
C SER A 252 16.39 -24.04 -5.91
N ILE A 253 17.36 -23.16 -6.17
CA ILE A 253 17.38 -22.24 -7.33
C ILE A 253 18.71 -21.47 -7.30
N ALA A 254 19.29 -21.32 -8.49
CA ALA A 254 20.65 -20.88 -8.74
C ALA A 254 21.03 -19.53 -8.14
N ASP A 255 22.27 -19.53 -7.66
CA ASP A 255 23.09 -18.44 -7.16
C ASP A 255 23.18 -17.26 -8.15
N PHE A 256 22.97 -16.04 -7.66
CA PHE A 256 23.65 -14.86 -8.21
C PHE A 256 24.44 -14.21 -7.07
N SER A 257 25.64 -14.75 -6.89
CA SER A 257 26.68 -14.24 -6.01
C SER A 257 27.05 -12.80 -6.39
N THR A 258 26.99 -11.89 -5.41
CA THR A 258 28.05 -10.89 -5.27
C THR A 258 28.55 -10.90 -3.82
N SER A 259 29.74 -11.47 -3.67
CA SER A 259 30.58 -11.42 -2.48
C SER A 259 30.94 -9.98 -2.09
N GLY A 260 30.92 -9.64 -0.80
CA GLY A 260 31.58 -8.40 -0.36
C GLY A 260 31.38 -7.97 1.09
N ARG A 261 32.21 -8.50 1.99
CA ARG A 261 32.72 -7.87 3.24
C ARG A 261 31.75 -7.39 4.32
N SER A 262 31.80 -8.14 5.43
CA SER A 262 31.57 -7.63 6.79
C SER A 262 32.45 -6.42 7.12
N LYS A 263 31.87 -5.39 7.77
CA LYS A 263 32.54 -4.60 8.83
C LYS A 263 31.56 -3.70 9.61
N LYS A 264 31.56 -3.93 10.93
CA LYS A 264 31.35 -3.02 12.08
C LYS A 264 30.06 -2.16 12.13
N LEU A 265 29.14 -2.60 13.00
CA LEU A 265 28.19 -1.73 13.70
C LEU A 265 28.94 -0.62 14.46
N SER A 266 28.54 0.64 14.25
CA SER A 266 28.81 1.73 15.18
C SER A 266 27.57 2.59 15.40
N LYS A 267 27.13 2.59 16.66
CA LYS A 267 26.50 3.65 17.45
C LYS A 267 25.46 4.55 16.76
N PHE A 268 24.22 4.36 17.21
CA PHE A 268 23.13 5.34 17.25
C PHE A 268 23.62 6.75 17.55
N HIS A 269 23.24 7.71 16.70
CA HIS A 269 23.00 9.11 17.05
C HIS A 269 21.69 9.51 16.39
N ILE A 270 20.72 9.91 17.22
CA ILE A 270 19.53 10.63 16.78
C ILE A 270 20.01 12.00 16.33
N ASN A 271 19.70 12.38 15.10
CA ASN A 271 19.65 13.76 14.69
C ASN A 271 18.30 13.98 13.99
N PRO A 272 17.42 14.84 14.52
CA PRO A 272 16.31 15.36 13.74
C PRO A 272 16.87 16.41 12.77
N LEU A 273 16.26 16.53 11.59
CA LEU A 273 16.54 17.49 10.53
C LEU A 273 17.69 17.11 9.59
N ALA A 274 17.33 16.44 8.49
CA ALA A 274 17.49 16.97 7.14
C ALA A 274 17.06 15.93 6.10
N GLN A 275 15.83 16.03 5.60
CA GLN A 275 15.52 15.60 4.22
C GLN A 275 14.60 16.64 3.58
N SER A 276 15.21 17.74 3.14
CA SER A 276 14.65 18.50 2.03
C SER A 276 14.87 17.67 0.76
N SER A 277 13.82 16.98 0.34
CA SER A 277 13.51 16.84 -1.08
C SER A 277 12.11 17.41 -1.21
N ALA A 278 12.00 18.70 -1.55
CA ALA A 278 10.71 19.37 -1.67
C ALA A 278 9.83 18.53 -2.60
N LYS A 279 8.79 17.90 -2.03
CA LYS A 279 7.76 17.21 -2.81
C LYS A 279 7.22 18.19 -3.85
N PRO A 280 6.89 17.76 -5.07
CA PRO A 280 6.22 18.64 -6.03
C PRO A 280 4.97 19.22 -5.36
N SER A 281 4.97 20.53 -5.12
CA SER A 281 3.82 21.21 -4.55
C SER A 281 2.82 21.44 -5.68
N TYR A 282 2.05 20.41 -6.02
CA TYR A 282 0.95 20.58 -6.98
C TYR A 282 -0.17 21.39 -6.34
N GLN A 283 -0.62 22.43 -7.03
CA GLN A 283 -1.71 23.28 -6.57
C GLN A 283 -3.04 22.77 -7.13
N LEU A 284 -4.05 22.60 -6.27
CA LEU A 284 -5.40 22.24 -6.69
C LEU A 284 -5.99 23.34 -7.59
N LEU A 285 -6.45 22.95 -8.79
CA LEU A 285 -7.20 23.82 -9.67
C LEU A 285 -8.70 23.76 -9.29
N PRO A 286 -9.42 24.89 -9.37
CA PRO A 286 -10.86 24.89 -9.12
C PRO A 286 -11.60 24.02 -10.14
N SER A 287 -12.75 23.48 -9.76
CA SER A 287 -13.64 22.81 -10.70
C SER A 287 -14.02 23.76 -11.83
N MET A 288 -13.87 23.31 -13.08
CA MET A 288 -14.22 24.09 -14.26
C MET A 288 -15.41 23.46 -14.97
N PHE A 289 -16.17 24.31 -15.65
CA PHE A 289 -17.33 23.91 -16.44
C PHE A 289 -17.24 24.56 -17.83
N PRO A 290 -17.77 23.90 -18.88
CA PRO A 290 -17.91 24.54 -20.19
C PRO A 290 -18.81 25.78 -20.07
N THR A 291 -18.58 26.79 -20.92
CA THR A 291 -19.47 27.96 -20.90
C THR A 291 -20.85 27.60 -21.41
N SER A 292 -21.90 28.26 -20.90
CA SER A 292 -23.29 28.05 -21.29
C SER A 292 -23.67 28.68 -22.64
N SER A 293 -22.69 29.08 -23.45
CA SER A 293 -22.93 29.80 -24.70
C SER A 293 -23.57 28.90 -25.78
N PRO A 294 -24.62 29.36 -26.48
CA PRO A 294 -25.40 28.54 -27.40
C PRO A 294 -24.71 28.20 -28.73
N THR A 295 -23.45 28.61 -28.95
CA THR A 295 -22.77 28.46 -30.25
C THR A 295 -21.92 27.18 -30.36
N ARG A 296 -21.74 26.70 -31.59
CA ARG A 296 -21.02 25.46 -31.99
C ARG A 296 -19.53 25.38 -31.57
N LYS A 297 -18.99 26.39 -30.88
CA LYS A 297 -17.58 26.49 -30.46
C LYS A 297 -17.18 25.55 -29.29
N ARG A 298 -18.12 24.75 -28.75
CA ARG A 298 -17.91 23.86 -27.59
C ARG A 298 -16.68 22.95 -27.66
N ALA A 299 -16.25 22.52 -28.86
CA ALA A 299 -15.14 21.59 -29.02
C ALA A 299 -13.75 22.20 -28.71
N PHE A 300 -13.64 23.53 -28.60
CA PHE A 300 -12.35 24.23 -28.46
C PHE A 300 -12.20 25.03 -27.15
N GLU A 301 -13.17 24.98 -26.24
CA GLU A 301 -13.08 25.67 -24.94
C GLU A 301 -12.29 24.89 -23.89
N GLY A 302 -12.08 23.60 -24.14
CA GLY A 302 -11.45 22.68 -23.21
C GLY A 302 -11.78 21.23 -23.56
N ALA A 303 -11.63 20.37 -22.56
CA ALA A 303 -11.79 18.94 -22.73
C ALA A 303 -12.33 18.25 -21.48
N TRP A 304 -12.98 17.11 -21.69
CA TRP A 304 -13.51 16.24 -20.65
C TRP A 304 -12.56 15.08 -20.40
N TYR A 305 -12.31 14.79 -19.13
CA TYR A 305 -11.46 13.71 -18.68
C TYR A 305 -12.19 12.84 -17.66
N SER A 306 -11.93 11.53 -17.70
CA SER A 306 -12.43 10.55 -16.73
C SER A 306 -11.30 9.57 -16.40
N VAL A 307 -11.45 8.86 -15.29
CA VAL A 307 -10.48 7.89 -14.79
C VAL A 307 -11.23 6.60 -14.46
N ARG A 308 -10.68 5.45 -14.86
CA ARG A 308 -11.23 4.13 -14.54
C ARG A 308 -10.16 3.28 -13.92
N ALA A 309 -10.42 2.76 -12.72
CA ALA A 309 -9.53 1.81 -12.06
C ALA A 309 -9.66 0.41 -12.67
N ILE A 310 -8.56 -0.33 -12.71
CA ILE A 310 -8.47 -1.74 -13.13
C ILE A 310 -7.78 -2.51 -12.01
N ASN A 311 -8.32 -3.67 -11.61
CA ASN A 311 -7.64 -4.52 -10.63
C ASN A 311 -6.47 -5.32 -11.25
N SER A 312 -5.76 -6.05 -10.40
CA SER A 312 -4.63 -6.90 -10.82
C SER A 312 -5.02 -8.05 -11.76
N ASP A 313 -6.29 -8.44 -11.79
CA ASP A 313 -6.81 -9.46 -12.71
C ASP A 313 -7.21 -8.88 -14.08
N GLY A 314 -7.04 -7.57 -14.25
CA GLY A 314 -7.41 -6.86 -15.48
C GLY A 314 -8.89 -6.53 -15.60
N VAL A 315 -9.67 -6.69 -14.53
CA VAL A 315 -11.10 -6.38 -14.52
C VAL A 315 -11.31 -4.89 -14.23
N PRO A 316 -11.94 -4.13 -15.16
CA PRO A 316 -12.16 -2.71 -14.96
C PRO A 316 -13.35 -2.44 -14.03
N GLY A 317 -13.20 -1.43 -13.19
CA GLY A 317 -14.30 -0.82 -12.43
C GLY A 317 -15.16 0.10 -13.30
N LYS A 318 -16.01 0.91 -12.65
CA LYS A 318 -16.81 1.93 -13.36
C LYS A 318 -15.95 3.18 -13.63
N PRO A 319 -16.07 3.81 -14.82
CA PRO A 319 -15.48 5.13 -15.05
C PRO A 319 -15.97 6.15 -14.04
N SER A 320 -15.11 7.10 -13.69
CA SER A 320 -15.46 8.23 -12.86
C SER A 320 -16.35 9.23 -13.58
N ARG A 321 -17.05 10.06 -12.80
CA ARG A 321 -17.72 11.23 -13.34
C ARG A 321 -16.67 12.09 -14.06
N ALA A 322 -16.96 12.41 -15.32
CA ALA A 322 -16.06 13.23 -16.11
C ALA A 322 -15.92 14.65 -15.53
N VAL A 323 -14.70 15.16 -15.54
CA VAL A 323 -14.32 16.52 -15.14
C VAL A 323 -13.85 17.31 -16.35
N PHE A 324 -14.10 18.62 -16.37
CA PHE A 324 -13.80 19.48 -17.52
C PHE A 324 -12.60 20.38 -17.22
N LEU A 325 -11.63 20.41 -18.13
CA LEU A 325 -10.46 21.29 -18.08
C LEU A 325 -10.56 22.31 -19.21
N LYS A 326 -10.57 23.61 -18.87
CA LYS A 326 -10.56 24.68 -19.87
C LYS A 326 -9.20 24.79 -20.56
N SER A 327 -9.20 25.15 -21.83
CA SER A 327 -7.97 25.44 -22.58
C SER A 327 -7.20 26.62 -22.00
N ASN A 328 -7.90 27.63 -21.47
CA ASN A 328 -7.29 28.80 -20.82
C ASN A 328 -7.12 28.63 -19.30
N TRP A 329 -6.85 27.39 -18.84
CA TRP A 329 -6.75 27.04 -17.41
C TRP A 329 -5.83 27.97 -16.62
N PHE A 330 -4.78 28.55 -17.22
CA PHE A 330 -3.81 29.45 -16.56
C PHE A 330 -4.42 30.77 -16.05
N ASN A 331 -5.53 31.23 -16.62
CA ASN A 331 -6.23 32.45 -16.18
C ASN A 331 -7.14 32.22 -14.95
N TRP A 332 -7.06 31.07 -14.29
CA TRP A 332 -7.93 30.72 -13.17
C TRP A 332 -7.76 31.65 -11.95
N HIS A 333 -6.58 32.27 -11.78
CA HIS A 333 -6.32 33.25 -10.72
C HIS A 333 -7.07 34.57 -10.89
N SER A 334 -7.49 34.90 -12.12
CA SER A 334 -8.08 36.20 -12.47
C SER A 334 -9.54 36.38 -12.04
N ASN A 335 -10.16 35.35 -11.45
CA ASN A 335 -11.57 35.34 -11.04
C ASN A 335 -11.76 35.20 -9.51
N LYS A 336 -10.80 35.67 -8.70
CA LYS A 336 -11.01 35.82 -7.25
C LYS A 336 -11.52 37.21 -6.89
#